data_AF-A0A7K0MLN5-F1
#
_entry.id   AF-A0A7K0MLN5-F1
#
_cell.length_a   1.000
_cell.length_b   1.000
_cell.length_c   1.000
_cell.angle_alpha   90.00
_cell.angle_beta   90.00
_cell.angle_gamma   90.00
#
_symmetry.space_group_name_H-M   'P 1'
#
loop_
_entity.id
_entity.type
_entity.pdbx_description
1 polymer ?
#
loop_
_entity_poly.entity_id
_entity_poly.type
_entity_poly.pdbx_seq_one_letter_code
_entity_poly.pdbx_strand_id
1 'polypeptide(L)'
;MSFHHHLGIQNQKDRVCLRAQGEPRSKPWGSHSSIVCSMSRIVAFTPTSDEIDARPVQVTKVVVTGALWPLGRRVVKLLSADSSFEVTQISRGDGVIEDDVDVLVHLAPGDHDALAAGGRSAVVGTPELLEGASRFGATHVVLLSSAMVYGAWPNNPIPLTEDTVLRPDSGFAFARQLATGEQLVDDWRDALEGREACVLRPVPAMASDGSSSLVRALAAGMGGRLGEDDVPAQFLHLDDLADAVVLAVKKRLNGVYNVAPDGFVPSSRVRSLWGMAPRLRLPDRLSESLSDWRWRFQRGPIPPGLRPYVRSTWLVSNGRLRAEGWAPTVTNEQAFVEGTNAKWWTMLTPKRKQEISLGVMSVAVIMIVVTALRSLSKYQRQR
;
A
#
# COMPACT_ATOMS: atom_id res chain seq x y z
N MET A 1 11.17 -52.29 -34.71
CA MET A 1 9.96 -52.19 -35.57
C MET A 1 9.82 -50.76 -36.01
N SER A 2 10.30 -50.47 -37.21
CA SER A 2 10.18 -49.19 -37.91
C SER A 2 8.76 -49.01 -38.43
N PHE A 3 8.25 -47.79 -38.44
CA PHE A 3 7.30 -47.34 -39.47
C PHE A 3 7.54 -45.86 -39.79
N HIS A 4 8.10 -45.63 -40.98
CA HIS A 4 8.00 -44.39 -41.75
C HIS A 4 6.57 -44.20 -42.24
N HIS A 5 6.11 -42.95 -42.34
CA HIS A 5 5.43 -42.49 -43.55
C HIS A 5 5.51 -40.96 -43.73
N HIS A 6 5.44 -40.59 -44.99
CA HIS A 6 5.96 -39.41 -45.67
C HIS A 6 4.87 -38.37 -45.99
N LEU A 7 5.35 -37.14 -46.30
CA LEU A 7 4.91 -36.20 -47.35
C LEU A 7 3.73 -35.25 -47.10
N GLY A 8 3.98 -33.97 -47.43
CA GLY A 8 2.97 -32.93 -47.62
C GLY A 8 3.54 -31.51 -47.76
N ILE A 9 4.39 -31.28 -48.77
CA ILE A 9 4.82 -29.93 -49.22
C ILE A 9 3.68 -29.30 -50.02
N GLN A 10 3.29 -28.07 -49.73
CA GLN A 10 2.70 -27.17 -50.73
C GLN A 10 3.24 -25.74 -50.57
N ASN A 11 3.62 -25.22 -51.72
CA ASN A 11 4.43 -24.05 -52.01
C ASN A 11 3.47 -23.02 -52.64
N GLN A 12 3.49 -21.75 -52.22
CA GLN A 12 2.75 -20.70 -52.93
C GLN A 12 3.62 -19.48 -53.19
N LYS A 13 3.71 -19.19 -54.49
CA LYS A 13 4.59 -18.27 -55.21
C LYS A 13 4.16 -16.80 -55.14
N ASP A 14 5.20 -15.95 -55.18
CA ASP A 14 5.44 -14.78 -56.04
C ASP A 14 4.33 -13.76 -56.34
N ARG A 15 4.64 -12.50 -55.99
CA ARG A 15 4.64 -11.26 -56.81
C ARG A 15 5.10 -10.13 -55.86
N VAL A 16 6.10 -9.30 -56.16
CA VAL A 16 6.05 -8.19 -57.14
C VAL A 16 7.49 -7.74 -57.46
N CYS A 17 7.82 -7.68 -58.75
CA CYS A 17 8.89 -6.85 -59.31
C CYS A 17 8.35 -5.44 -59.55
N LEU A 18 9.13 -4.40 -59.26
CA LEU A 18 9.64 -3.45 -60.26
C LEU A 18 10.53 -2.38 -59.59
N ARG A 19 11.82 -2.45 -59.91
CA ARG A 19 12.88 -1.50 -59.58
C ARG A 19 13.21 -0.80 -60.91
N ALA A 20 13.09 0.53 -60.97
CA ALA A 20 13.57 1.31 -62.10
C ALA A 20 14.80 2.12 -61.67
N GLN A 21 15.94 1.79 -62.24
CA GLN A 21 17.18 2.58 -62.22
C GLN A 21 17.24 3.47 -63.46
N GLY A 22 17.82 4.66 -63.32
CA GLY A 22 18.23 5.50 -64.44
C GLY A 22 18.89 6.79 -63.98
N GLU A 23 20.21 6.86 -64.09
CA GLU A 23 21.07 8.04 -63.89
C GLU A 23 22.09 8.07 -65.07
N PRO A 24 22.95 9.08 -65.26
CA PRO A 24 22.69 10.40 -65.86
C PRO A 24 23.45 10.61 -67.20
N ARG A 25 23.14 11.69 -67.94
CA ARG A 25 24.02 12.22 -69.02
C ARG A 25 24.08 13.75 -69.04
N SER A 26 25.22 14.23 -69.51
CA SER A 26 25.89 15.52 -69.29
C SER A 26 25.65 16.64 -70.33
N LYS A 27 25.54 17.90 -69.85
CA LYS A 27 26.04 19.24 -70.32
C LYS A 27 25.98 19.66 -71.84
N PRO A 28 26.19 20.95 -72.22
CA PRO A 28 25.90 22.27 -71.60
C PRO A 28 25.25 23.30 -72.58
N TRP A 29 24.98 24.53 -72.12
CA TRP A 29 25.14 25.87 -72.75
C TRP A 29 24.05 26.86 -72.27
N GLY A 30 24.46 28.10 -71.96
CA GLY A 30 23.76 29.01 -71.06
C GLY A 30 22.82 30.03 -71.69
N SER A 31 22.21 30.84 -70.82
CA SER A 31 21.75 32.19 -71.15
C SER A 31 21.64 33.02 -69.87
N HIS A 32 22.04 34.28 -69.97
CA HIS A 32 21.99 35.28 -68.90
C HIS A 32 20.54 35.69 -68.63
N SER A 33 20.15 35.82 -67.35
CA SER A 33 19.03 36.66 -66.94
C SER A 33 19.25 37.17 -65.52
N SER A 34 19.46 38.47 -65.44
CA SER A 34 19.62 39.27 -64.23
C SER A 34 18.29 39.33 -63.48
N ILE A 35 18.22 38.74 -62.29
CA ILE A 35 17.08 38.89 -61.38
C ILE A 35 17.43 39.98 -60.36
N VAL A 36 16.64 41.06 -60.41
CA VAL A 36 16.65 42.18 -59.50
C VAL A 36 16.25 41.68 -58.10
N CYS A 37 17.16 41.76 -57.14
CA CYS A 37 16.90 41.39 -55.75
C CYS A 37 16.15 42.53 -55.05
N SER A 38 14.85 42.32 -54.80
CA SER A 38 14.02 43.19 -53.97
C SER A 38 14.49 43.10 -52.51
N MET A 39 14.96 44.22 -51.94
CA MET A 39 15.28 44.34 -50.53
C MET A 39 13.99 44.34 -49.69
N SER A 40 13.55 43.16 -49.27
CA SER A 40 12.63 43.02 -48.14
C SER A 40 13.43 43.21 -46.85
N ARG A 41 13.13 44.28 -46.11
CA ARG A 41 13.66 44.54 -44.77
C ARG A 41 13.40 43.33 -43.86
N ILE A 42 14.45 42.61 -43.50
CA ILE A 42 14.44 41.68 -42.37
C ILE A 42 14.42 42.56 -41.12
N VAL A 43 13.27 42.64 -40.46
CA VAL A 43 13.19 43.15 -39.09
C VAL A 43 13.82 42.09 -38.20
N ALA A 44 15.06 42.32 -37.77
CA ALA A 44 15.70 41.48 -36.77
C ALA A 44 14.93 41.62 -35.46
N PHE A 45 14.15 40.59 -35.12
CA PHE A 45 13.59 40.44 -33.78
C PHE A 45 14.76 40.05 -32.88
N THR A 46 15.31 41.01 -32.14
CA THR A 46 16.24 40.72 -31.05
C THR A 46 15.40 40.19 -29.90
N PRO A 47 15.47 38.89 -29.55
CA PRO A 47 14.80 38.41 -28.35
C PRO A 47 15.39 39.18 -27.17
N THR A 48 14.52 39.79 -26.38
CA THR A 48 14.90 40.40 -25.10
C THR A 48 15.55 39.32 -24.23
N SER A 49 16.50 39.70 -23.39
CA SER A 49 17.29 38.79 -22.53
C SER A 49 16.47 37.87 -21.62
N ASP A 50 15.16 38.10 -21.49
CA ASP A 50 14.23 37.29 -20.71
C ASP A 50 13.64 36.08 -21.47
N GLU A 51 13.82 36.00 -22.80
CA GLU A 51 13.19 34.97 -23.65
C GLU A 51 14.11 33.76 -23.94
N ILE A 52 15.35 33.78 -23.44
CA ILE A 52 16.41 32.79 -23.77
C ILE A 52 16.42 31.57 -22.84
N ASP A 53 15.68 31.58 -21.72
CA ASP A 53 15.80 30.52 -20.69
C ASP A 53 14.53 29.71 -20.41
N ALA A 54 13.49 29.83 -21.24
CA ALA A 54 12.32 28.96 -21.15
C ALA A 54 12.58 27.61 -21.83
N ARG A 55 13.45 26.77 -21.23
CA ARG A 55 13.42 25.33 -21.53
C ARG A 55 11.98 24.87 -21.29
N PRO A 56 11.33 24.15 -22.22
CA PRO A 56 10.02 23.58 -21.94
C PRO A 56 10.17 22.72 -20.69
N VAL A 57 9.43 23.05 -19.64
CA VAL A 57 9.37 22.23 -18.42
C VAL A 57 8.89 20.86 -18.89
N GLN A 58 9.77 19.86 -18.89
CA GLN A 58 9.37 18.50 -19.22
C GLN A 58 8.41 18.05 -18.13
N VAL A 59 7.13 17.97 -18.50
CA VAL A 59 6.08 17.47 -17.64
C VAL A 59 6.26 15.95 -17.55
N THR A 60 6.38 15.44 -16.33
CA THR A 60 6.47 14.01 -16.07
C THR A 60 5.07 13.40 -16.09
N LYS A 61 4.84 12.43 -16.97
CA LYS A 61 3.56 11.72 -17.08
C LYS A 61 3.50 10.62 -16.03
N VAL A 62 2.52 10.71 -15.12
CA VAL A 62 2.35 9.80 -13.99
C VAL A 62 1.02 9.08 -14.09
N VAL A 63 1.05 7.76 -14.09
CA VAL A 63 -0.17 6.94 -13.98
C VAL A 63 -0.34 6.48 -12.54
N VAL A 64 -1.50 6.73 -11.93
CA VAL A 64 -1.81 6.32 -10.55
C VAL A 64 -2.95 5.30 -10.54
N THR A 65 -2.69 4.07 -10.06
CA THR A 65 -3.75 3.08 -9.85
C THR A 65 -4.34 3.17 -8.44
N GLY A 66 -5.59 2.73 -8.29
CA GLY A 66 -6.29 2.82 -7.00
C GLY A 66 -6.71 4.25 -6.66
N ALA A 67 -6.91 5.10 -7.66
CA ALA A 67 -7.25 6.52 -7.48
C ALA A 67 -8.53 6.75 -6.68
N LEU A 68 -9.46 5.77 -6.64
CA LEU A 68 -10.68 5.85 -5.85
C LEU A 68 -10.47 5.58 -4.35
N TRP A 69 -9.36 4.98 -3.95
CA TRP A 69 -9.04 4.70 -2.56
C TRP A 69 -8.65 6.00 -1.82
N PRO A 70 -8.93 6.17 -0.49
CA PRO A 70 -8.59 7.40 0.23
C PRO A 70 -7.13 7.83 0.15
N LEU A 71 -6.17 6.90 0.05
CA LEU A 71 -4.77 7.25 -0.24
C LEU A 71 -4.58 7.72 -1.68
N GLY A 72 -5.14 6.98 -2.65
CA GLY A 72 -5.03 7.32 -4.07
C GLY A 72 -5.55 8.72 -4.38
N ARG A 73 -6.70 9.11 -3.80
CA ARG A 73 -7.23 10.47 -3.92
C ARG A 73 -6.28 11.54 -3.39
N ARG A 74 -5.58 11.28 -2.28
CA ARG A 74 -4.60 12.20 -1.69
C ARG A 74 -3.37 12.33 -2.59
N VAL A 75 -2.82 11.21 -3.05
CA VAL A 75 -1.66 11.18 -3.95
C VAL A 75 -1.96 11.91 -5.25
N VAL A 76 -3.09 11.61 -5.89
CA VAL A 76 -3.54 12.30 -7.11
C VAL A 76 -3.67 13.80 -6.86
N LYS A 77 -4.34 14.21 -5.77
CA LYS A 77 -4.48 15.63 -5.43
C LYS A 77 -3.14 16.33 -5.27
N LEU A 78 -2.18 15.70 -4.58
CA LEU A 78 -0.86 16.28 -4.33
C LEU A 78 -0.01 16.37 -5.60
N LEU A 79 -0.02 15.34 -6.44
CA LEU A 79 0.70 15.34 -7.72
C LEU A 79 0.08 16.33 -8.71
N SER A 80 -1.24 16.36 -8.85
CA SER A 80 -1.93 17.30 -9.76
C SER A 80 -1.84 18.76 -9.32
N ALA A 81 -1.47 19.04 -8.07
CA ALA A 81 -1.23 20.40 -7.60
C ALA A 81 0.14 20.95 -8.06
N ASP A 82 1.04 20.09 -8.53
CA ASP A 82 2.37 20.44 -9.00
C ASP A 82 2.39 20.39 -10.54
N SER A 83 2.63 21.53 -11.17
CA SER A 83 2.61 21.68 -12.64
C SER A 83 3.68 20.88 -13.37
N SER A 84 4.62 20.28 -12.64
CA SER A 84 5.65 19.40 -13.19
C SER A 84 5.11 18.01 -13.55
N PHE A 85 3.88 17.67 -13.14
CA PHE A 85 3.29 16.35 -13.36
C PHE A 85 1.97 16.42 -14.15
N GLU A 86 1.82 15.50 -15.09
CA GLU A 86 0.54 15.19 -15.74
C GLU A 86 0.04 13.85 -15.19
N VAL A 87 -1.12 13.84 -14.53
CA VAL A 87 -1.59 12.67 -13.77
C VAL A 87 -2.77 11.99 -14.47
N THR A 88 -2.56 10.75 -14.90
CA THR A 88 -3.61 9.86 -15.41
C THR A 88 -4.05 8.90 -14.32
N GLN A 89 -5.36 8.81 -14.10
CA GLN A 89 -5.94 8.04 -13.00
C GLN A 89 -6.53 6.73 -13.49
N ILE A 90 -6.09 5.61 -12.92
CA ILE A 90 -6.73 4.33 -13.09
C ILE A 90 -7.53 4.00 -11.83
N SER A 91 -8.85 3.94 -11.98
CA SER A 91 -9.78 3.77 -10.87
C SER A 91 -9.63 2.45 -10.11
N ARG A 92 -9.17 1.37 -10.77
CA ARG A 92 -9.01 0.01 -10.22
C ARG A 92 -7.63 -0.58 -10.53
N GLY A 93 -7.31 -1.74 -9.96
CA GLY A 93 -6.03 -2.44 -10.18
C GLY A 93 -5.90 -3.19 -11.51
N ASP A 94 -6.93 -3.17 -12.37
CA ASP A 94 -7.02 -3.87 -13.67
C ASP A 94 -7.16 -2.94 -14.87
N GLY A 95 -6.95 -1.64 -14.69
CA GLY A 95 -6.95 -0.75 -15.86
C GLY A 95 -5.70 -0.90 -16.70
N VAL A 96 -5.82 -0.46 -17.95
CA VAL A 96 -4.77 -0.55 -18.95
C VAL A 96 -4.10 0.82 -19.08
N ILE A 97 -2.78 0.82 -19.28
CA ILE A 97 -2.04 2.01 -19.70
C ILE A 97 -2.16 2.09 -21.21
N GLU A 98 -2.68 3.21 -21.73
CA GLU A 98 -3.00 3.39 -23.15
C GLU A 98 -2.11 4.44 -23.84
N ASP A 99 -1.40 5.26 -23.06
CA ASP A 99 -0.58 6.38 -23.50
C ASP A 99 0.81 6.35 -22.84
N ASP A 100 1.74 7.15 -23.36
CA ASP A 100 3.09 7.31 -22.80
C ASP A 100 3.06 7.60 -21.30
N VAL A 101 3.94 6.94 -20.55
CA VAL A 101 4.05 7.08 -19.09
C VAL A 101 5.52 7.13 -18.70
N ASP A 102 5.89 8.05 -17.82
CA ASP A 102 7.24 8.10 -17.25
C ASP A 102 7.31 7.33 -15.92
N VAL A 103 6.27 7.49 -15.09
CA VAL A 103 6.17 6.93 -13.74
C VAL A 103 4.84 6.22 -13.52
N LEU A 104 4.89 4.97 -13.08
CA LEU A 104 3.72 4.22 -12.63
C LEU A 104 3.66 4.17 -11.11
N VAL A 105 2.60 4.69 -10.51
CA VAL A 105 2.30 4.59 -9.08
C VAL A 105 1.19 3.55 -8.84
N HIS A 106 1.58 2.37 -8.38
CA HIS A 106 0.68 1.24 -8.19
C HIS A 106 0.22 1.13 -6.72
N LEU A 107 -0.91 1.77 -6.38
CA LEU A 107 -1.47 1.77 -5.01
C LEU A 107 -2.61 0.75 -4.81
N ALA A 108 -3.21 0.27 -5.91
CA ALA A 108 -4.34 -0.65 -5.88
C ALA A 108 -4.15 -1.90 -4.99
N PRO A 109 -2.95 -2.52 -4.90
CA PRO A 109 -2.74 -3.67 -4.01
C PRO A 109 -2.98 -3.37 -2.52
N GLY A 110 -2.89 -2.10 -2.11
CA GLY A 110 -3.11 -1.66 -0.73
C GLY A 110 -4.58 -1.52 -0.32
N ASP A 111 -5.52 -1.46 -1.26
CA ASP A 111 -6.96 -1.31 -0.96
C ASP A 111 -7.59 -2.67 -0.60
N HIS A 112 -7.29 -3.14 0.61
CA HIS A 112 -7.80 -4.39 1.14
C HIS A 112 -9.33 -4.49 1.09
N ASP A 113 -10.06 -3.38 1.32
CA ASP A 113 -11.52 -3.41 1.37
C ASP A 113 -12.11 -3.62 -0.03
N ALA A 114 -11.56 -2.96 -1.05
CA ALA A 114 -11.95 -3.19 -2.44
C ALA A 114 -11.59 -4.62 -2.91
N LEU A 115 -10.40 -5.11 -2.55
CA LEU A 115 -9.96 -6.47 -2.87
C LEU A 115 -10.86 -7.53 -2.23
N ALA A 116 -11.20 -7.36 -0.94
CA ALA A 116 -12.07 -8.26 -0.22
C ALA A 116 -13.50 -8.25 -0.77
N ALA A 117 -14.05 -7.08 -1.09
CA ALA A 117 -15.38 -6.95 -1.68
C ALA A 117 -15.47 -7.61 -3.07
N GLY A 118 -14.39 -7.54 -3.86
CA GLY A 118 -14.30 -8.17 -5.17
C GLY A 118 -13.86 -9.63 -5.17
N GLY A 119 -13.45 -10.20 -4.02
CA GLY A 119 -12.84 -11.53 -3.95
C GLY A 119 -11.53 -11.65 -4.75
N ARG A 120 -10.79 -10.55 -4.91
CA ARG A 120 -9.60 -10.45 -5.77
C ARG A 120 -8.32 -10.58 -4.98
N SER A 121 -7.30 -11.14 -5.62
CA SER A 121 -5.91 -11.12 -5.11
C SER A 121 -5.27 -9.75 -5.35
N ALA A 122 -4.43 -9.31 -4.42
CA ALA A 122 -3.70 -8.04 -4.53
C ALA A 122 -2.73 -7.97 -5.72
N VAL A 123 -2.41 -9.12 -6.33
CA VAL A 123 -1.50 -9.25 -7.50
C VAL A 123 -2.24 -9.24 -8.83
N VAL A 124 -3.56 -9.43 -8.83
CA VAL A 124 -4.32 -9.57 -10.08
C VAL A 124 -4.37 -8.22 -10.81
N GLY A 125 -3.82 -8.19 -12.03
CA GLY A 125 -3.68 -6.99 -12.86
C GLY A 125 -2.28 -6.37 -12.81
N THR A 126 -1.43 -6.77 -11.85
CA THR A 126 -0.07 -6.24 -11.75
C THR A 126 0.82 -6.61 -12.94
N PRO A 127 0.86 -7.86 -13.44
CA PRO A 127 1.66 -8.21 -14.61
C PRO A 127 1.26 -7.41 -15.87
N GLU A 128 -0.04 -7.31 -16.14
CA GLU A 128 -0.57 -6.58 -17.30
C GLU A 128 -0.26 -5.09 -17.23
N LEU A 129 -0.30 -4.52 -16.02
CA LEU A 129 0.04 -3.13 -15.78
C LEU A 129 1.54 -2.86 -15.96
N LEU A 130 2.42 -3.77 -15.51
CA LEU A 130 3.87 -3.67 -15.71
C LEU A 130 4.28 -3.87 -17.17
N GLU A 131 3.55 -4.73 -17.90
CA GLU A 131 3.70 -4.85 -19.35
C GLU A 131 3.28 -3.56 -20.06
N GLY A 132 2.14 -2.98 -19.69
CA GLY A 132 1.70 -1.66 -20.18
C GLY A 132 2.75 -0.58 -19.89
N ALA A 133 3.23 -0.51 -18.65
CA ALA A 133 4.27 0.44 -18.26
C ALA A 133 5.54 0.28 -19.11
N SER A 134 5.97 -0.96 -19.35
CA SER A 134 7.10 -1.26 -20.24
C SER A 134 6.86 -0.80 -21.68
N ARG A 135 5.67 -1.09 -22.20
CA ARG A 135 5.29 -0.79 -23.60
C ARG A 135 5.22 0.71 -23.86
N PHE A 136 4.78 1.49 -22.88
CA PHE A 136 4.56 2.93 -22.99
C PHE A 136 5.68 3.78 -22.35
N GLY A 137 6.84 3.17 -22.08
CA GLY A 137 8.07 3.90 -21.78
C GLY A 137 8.32 4.24 -20.31
N ALA A 138 7.61 3.63 -19.36
CA ALA A 138 7.85 3.88 -17.94
C ALA A 138 9.30 3.52 -17.58
N THR A 139 9.96 4.44 -16.90
CA THR A 139 11.31 4.26 -16.37
C THR A 139 11.31 4.15 -14.85
N HIS A 140 10.20 4.50 -14.20
CA HIS A 140 10.08 4.42 -12.74
C HIS A 140 8.74 3.80 -12.30
N VAL A 141 8.79 2.89 -11.32
CA VAL A 141 7.60 2.30 -10.69
C VAL A 141 7.63 2.54 -9.19
N VAL A 142 6.52 3.04 -8.62
CA VAL A 142 6.29 3.13 -7.17
C VAL A 142 5.20 2.14 -6.77
N LEU A 143 5.58 1.08 -6.05
CA LEU A 143 4.66 0.06 -5.55
C LEU A 143 4.30 0.33 -4.09
N LEU A 144 3.01 0.29 -3.78
CA LEU A 144 2.55 0.21 -2.39
C LEU A 144 2.44 -1.24 -1.93
N SER A 145 3.30 -1.62 -1.00
CA SER A 145 3.27 -2.90 -0.27
C SER A 145 2.76 -2.67 1.16
N SER A 146 3.27 -3.44 2.13
CA SER A 146 2.97 -3.29 3.55
C SER A 146 4.10 -3.88 4.40
N ALA A 147 4.40 -3.30 5.56
CA ALA A 147 5.33 -3.89 6.53
C ALA A 147 4.88 -5.29 7.02
N MET A 148 3.64 -5.71 6.77
CA MET A 148 3.17 -7.06 7.08
C MET A 148 3.90 -8.14 6.28
N VAL A 149 4.57 -7.81 5.17
CA VAL A 149 5.36 -8.77 4.38
C VAL A 149 6.56 -9.34 5.15
N TYR A 150 7.07 -8.64 6.17
CA TYR A 150 8.10 -9.18 7.06
C TYR A 150 7.60 -10.35 7.92
N GLY A 151 6.29 -10.39 8.16
CA GLY A 151 5.66 -11.30 9.11
C GLY A 151 5.91 -10.92 10.57
N ALA A 152 5.01 -11.34 11.45
CA ALA A 152 5.10 -11.09 12.88
C ALA A 152 5.58 -12.34 13.63
N TRP A 153 6.90 -12.45 13.81
CA TRP A 153 7.56 -13.60 14.44
C TRP A 153 8.22 -13.21 15.76
N PRO A 154 8.22 -14.09 16.77
CA PRO A 154 8.86 -13.81 18.06
C PRO A 154 10.37 -13.55 17.98
N ASN A 155 11.04 -14.05 16.94
CA ASN A 155 12.47 -13.90 16.70
C ASN A 155 12.80 -12.76 15.72
N ASN A 156 11.86 -11.85 15.43
CA ASN A 156 12.13 -10.69 14.59
C ASN A 156 13.14 -9.74 15.29
N PRO A 157 14.11 -9.18 14.56
CA PRO A 157 14.91 -8.08 15.08
C PRO A 157 14.02 -6.87 15.35
N ILE A 158 14.40 -6.05 16.33
CA ILE A 158 13.66 -4.85 16.72
C ILE A 158 14.62 -3.65 16.66
N PRO A 159 14.41 -2.68 15.77
CA PRO A 159 13.41 -2.65 14.70
C PRO A 159 13.79 -3.52 13.48
N LEU A 160 12.78 -3.90 12.70
CA LEU A 160 12.94 -4.44 11.35
C LEU A 160 13.45 -3.34 10.41
N THR A 161 14.47 -3.64 9.62
CA THR A 161 14.97 -2.78 8.53
C THR A 161 14.58 -3.35 7.18
N GLU A 162 14.74 -2.55 6.13
CA GLU A 162 14.43 -2.90 4.75
C GLU A 162 15.21 -4.11 4.23
N ASP A 163 16.39 -4.38 4.81
CA ASP A 163 17.26 -5.51 4.49
C ASP A 163 16.82 -6.81 5.19
N THR A 164 15.76 -6.76 6.01
CA THR A 164 15.24 -7.94 6.70
C THR A 164 14.53 -8.87 5.71
N VAL A 165 14.85 -10.17 5.79
CA VAL A 165 14.24 -11.20 4.95
C VAL A 165 12.72 -11.23 5.15
N LEU A 166 11.99 -11.27 4.03
CA LEU A 166 10.53 -11.39 4.03
C LEU A 166 10.11 -12.78 4.50
N ARG A 167 9.26 -12.81 5.54
CA ARG A 167 8.69 -14.05 6.08
C ARG A 167 7.18 -13.88 6.29
N PRO A 168 6.39 -13.61 5.23
CA PRO A 168 4.97 -13.41 5.38
C PRO A 168 4.30 -14.65 5.97
N ASP A 169 3.35 -14.45 6.89
CA ASP A 169 2.65 -15.55 7.55
C ASP A 169 1.86 -16.42 6.54
N SER A 170 1.96 -17.75 6.66
CA SER A 170 1.31 -18.69 5.74
C SER A 170 -0.22 -18.70 5.88
N GLY A 171 -0.76 -18.28 7.02
CA GLY A 171 -2.18 -18.08 7.25
C GLY A 171 -2.72 -16.74 6.73
N PHE A 172 -1.85 -15.84 6.25
CA PHE A 172 -2.24 -14.50 5.80
C PHE A 172 -1.94 -14.28 4.30
N ALA A 173 -2.91 -14.66 3.46
CA ALA A 173 -2.78 -14.61 2.00
C ALA A 173 -2.45 -13.20 1.46
N PHE A 174 -2.99 -12.16 2.07
CA PHE A 174 -2.76 -10.77 1.66
C PHE A 174 -1.27 -10.38 1.71
N ALA A 175 -0.56 -10.67 2.81
CA ALA A 175 0.87 -10.36 2.90
C ALA A 175 1.71 -11.17 1.89
N ARG A 176 1.34 -12.42 1.61
CA ARG A 176 2.04 -13.21 0.58
C ARG A 176 1.82 -12.64 -0.82
N GLN A 177 0.59 -12.23 -1.13
CA GLN A 177 0.25 -11.59 -2.39
C GLN A 177 1.06 -10.30 -2.58
N LEU A 178 1.14 -9.45 -1.56
CA LEU A 178 1.99 -8.25 -1.63
C LEU A 178 3.46 -8.61 -1.87
N ALA A 179 4.01 -9.61 -1.18
CA ALA A 179 5.38 -10.07 -1.43
C ALA A 179 5.60 -10.60 -2.86
N THR A 180 4.62 -11.27 -3.46
CA THR A 180 4.65 -11.63 -4.89
C THR A 180 4.63 -10.39 -5.79
N GLY A 181 3.82 -9.38 -5.44
CA GLY A 181 3.82 -8.09 -6.15
C GLY A 181 5.17 -7.37 -6.11
N GLU A 182 5.86 -7.41 -4.96
CA GLU A 182 7.22 -6.88 -4.83
C GLU A 182 8.19 -7.59 -5.77
N GLN A 183 8.14 -8.93 -5.85
CA GLN A 183 9.00 -9.68 -6.77
C GLN A 183 8.74 -9.30 -8.23
N LEU A 184 7.48 -9.17 -8.65
CA LEU A 184 7.15 -8.77 -10.03
C LEU A 184 7.72 -7.40 -10.41
N VAL A 185 7.71 -6.45 -9.47
CA VAL A 185 8.27 -5.11 -9.68
C VAL A 185 9.80 -5.14 -9.71
N ASP A 186 10.42 -5.99 -8.89
CA ASP A 186 11.87 -6.23 -8.90
C ASP A 186 12.32 -6.83 -10.25
N ASP A 187 11.60 -7.85 -10.73
CA ASP A 187 11.82 -8.47 -12.04
C ASP A 187 11.65 -7.44 -13.18
N TRP A 188 10.65 -6.55 -13.08
CA TRP A 188 10.42 -5.48 -14.06
C TRP A 188 11.57 -4.48 -14.11
N ARG A 189 12.13 -4.12 -12.94
CA ARG A 189 13.28 -3.22 -12.81
C ARG A 189 14.51 -3.84 -13.47
N ASP A 190 14.78 -5.10 -13.18
CA ASP A 190 15.98 -5.80 -13.65
C ASP A 190 15.92 -6.18 -15.14
N ALA A 191 14.73 -6.17 -15.74
CA ALA A 191 14.53 -6.50 -17.15
C ALA A 191 15.14 -5.49 -18.15
N LEU A 192 15.41 -4.24 -17.75
CA LEU A 192 16.01 -3.23 -18.62
C LEU A 192 16.85 -2.22 -17.83
N GLU A 193 18.06 -1.94 -18.31
CA GLU A 193 18.92 -0.89 -17.74
C GLU A 193 18.23 0.48 -17.78
N GLY A 194 18.42 1.26 -16.71
CA GLY A 194 17.81 2.59 -16.57
C GLY A 194 16.38 2.58 -15.99
N ARG A 195 15.83 1.41 -15.66
CA ARG A 195 14.61 1.30 -14.85
C ARG A 195 14.92 1.39 -13.37
N GLU A 196 14.04 2.07 -12.65
CA GLU A 196 14.10 2.27 -11.22
C GLU A 196 12.77 1.85 -10.59
N ALA A 197 12.82 1.23 -9.40
CA ALA A 197 11.61 0.83 -8.70
C ALA A 197 11.69 1.17 -7.21
N CYS A 198 10.66 1.84 -6.70
CA CYS A 198 10.45 2.12 -5.29
C CYS A 198 9.38 1.20 -4.72
N VAL A 199 9.71 0.43 -3.68
CA VAL A 199 8.71 -0.34 -2.91
C VAL A 199 8.52 0.32 -1.56
N LEU A 200 7.31 0.81 -1.28
CA LEU A 200 6.94 1.38 0.01
C LEU A 200 6.27 0.32 0.89
N ARG A 201 6.83 0.07 2.07
CA ARG A 201 6.30 -0.87 3.08
C ARG A 201 5.77 -0.09 4.30
N PRO A 202 4.55 0.46 4.22
CA PRO A 202 3.96 1.17 5.35
C PRO A 202 3.53 0.22 6.47
N VAL A 203 3.65 0.70 7.71
CA VAL A 203 2.87 0.19 8.84
C VAL A 203 1.38 0.48 8.63
N PRO A 204 0.45 -0.11 9.42
CA PRO A 204 -0.98 0.12 9.28
C PRO A 204 -1.32 1.62 9.26
N ALA A 205 -1.79 2.08 8.10
CA ALA A 205 -2.13 3.49 7.88
C ALA A 205 -3.60 3.77 8.21
N MET A 206 -3.85 4.91 8.84
CA MET A 206 -5.15 5.30 9.34
C MET A 206 -5.46 6.77 9.05
N ALA A 207 -6.73 7.06 8.83
CA ALA A 207 -7.30 8.40 8.91
C ALA A 207 -8.79 8.31 9.23
N SER A 208 -9.36 9.44 9.64
CA SER A 208 -10.77 9.57 10.00
C SER A 208 -11.76 9.21 8.87
N ASP A 209 -11.32 9.29 7.61
CA ASP A 209 -12.11 9.07 6.40
C ASP A 209 -11.69 7.84 5.58
N GLY A 210 -10.74 7.02 6.06
CA GLY A 210 -10.13 6.01 5.18
C GLY A 210 -9.45 4.80 5.83
N SER A 211 -9.56 4.60 7.14
CA SER A 211 -8.98 3.42 7.78
C SER A 211 -9.64 2.13 7.27
N SER A 212 -8.89 1.19 6.70
CA SER A 212 -9.44 -0.06 6.12
C SER A 212 -9.98 -1.02 7.19
N SER A 213 -10.86 -1.95 6.80
CA SER A 213 -11.41 -2.96 7.72
C SER A 213 -10.34 -3.82 8.37
N LEU A 214 -9.27 -4.15 7.63
CA LEU A 214 -8.11 -4.89 8.13
C LEU A 214 -7.42 -4.13 9.26
N VAL A 215 -7.14 -2.84 9.05
CA VAL A 215 -6.48 -1.98 10.03
C VAL A 215 -7.35 -1.79 11.27
N ARG A 216 -8.67 -1.61 11.09
CA ARG A 216 -9.62 -1.55 12.22
C ARG A 216 -9.66 -2.85 13.02
N ALA A 217 -9.66 -4.01 12.36
CA ALA A 217 -9.64 -5.31 13.01
C ALA A 217 -8.34 -5.55 13.79
N LEU A 218 -7.20 -5.16 13.21
CA LEU A 218 -5.90 -5.21 13.85
C LEU A 218 -5.84 -4.30 15.08
N ALA A 219 -6.29 -3.04 14.97
CA ALA A 219 -6.36 -2.09 16.07
C ALA A 219 -7.24 -2.61 17.22
N ALA A 220 -8.42 -3.18 16.91
CA ALA A 220 -9.30 -3.80 17.89
C ALA A 220 -8.65 -5.01 18.58
N GLY A 221 -7.92 -5.84 17.83
CA GLY A 221 -7.19 -6.99 18.38
C GLY A 221 -6.07 -6.57 19.33
N MET A 222 -5.29 -5.55 18.99
CA MET A 222 -4.22 -5.03 19.84
C MET A 222 -4.78 -4.34 21.10
N GLY A 223 -5.90 -3.62 20.99
CA GLY A 223 -6.56 -3.01 22.15
C GLY A 223 -7.21 -4.02 23.12
N GLY A 224 -7.66 -5.17 22.62
CA GLY A 224 -8.45 -6.16 23.37
C GLY A 224 -7.67 -7.14 24.27
N ARG A 225 -6.33 -7.12 24.30
CA ARG A 225 -5.52 -8.07 25.10
C ARG A 225 -5.66 -7.80 26.59
N LEU A 226 -6.45 -8.58 27.32
CA LEU A 226 -6.51 -8.56 28.79
C LEU A 226 -5.54 -9.60 29.37
N GLY A 227 -4.50 -9.16 30.09
CA GLY A 227 -3.67 -10.03 30.94
C GLY A 227 -2.34 -10.54 30.33
N GLU A 228 -2.00 -10.16 29.10
CA GLU A 228 -0.83 -10.66 28.37
C GLU A 228 0.10 -9.47 28.03
N ASP A 229 1.42 -9.67 27.92
CA ASP A 229 2.42 -8.58 27.76
C ASP A 229 2.09 -7.64 26.59
N ASP A 230 2.36 -6.34 26.77
CA ASP A 230 2.02 -5.27 25.84
C ASP A 230 2.95 -5.32 24.60
N VAL A 231 2.43 -5.74 23.44
CA VAL A 231 3.14 -5.67 22.14
C VAL A 231 3.06 -4.25 21.58
N PRO A 232 4.18 -3.55 21.36
CA PRO A 232 4.18 -2.19 20.85
C PRO A 232 3.62 -2.14 19.42
N ALA A 233 2.85 -1.08 19.11
CA ALA A 233 2.18 -0.91 17.82
C ALA A 233 2.63 0.38 17.11
N GLN A 234 2.67 0.33 15.78
CA GLN A 234 2.92 1.48 14.92
C GLN A 234 1.72 1.73 14.02
N PHE A 235 1.31 2.99 13.98
CA PHE A 235 0.23 3.48 13.14
C PHE A 235 0.68 4.76 12.45
N LEU A 236 0.45 4.82 11.14
CA LEU A 236 0.82 5.96 10.31
C LEU A 236 -0.42 6.72 9.89
N HIS A 237 -0.35 8.04 9.75
CA HIS A 237 -1.45 8.80 9.17
C HIS A 237 -1.49 8.63 7.63
N LEU A 238 -2.67 8.57 7.03
CA LEU A 238 -2.77 8.41 5.56
C LEU A 238 -2.20 9.61 4.79
N ASP A 239 -2.19 10.81 5.35
CA ASP A 239 -1.56 11.98 4.71
C ASP A 239 -0.03 11.82 4.66
N ASP A 240 0.60 11.37 5.75
CA ASP A 240 2.04 11.12 5.79
C ASP A 240 2.45 10.01 4.81
N LEU A 241 1.59 9.01 4.61
CA LEU A 241 1.78 7.99 3.59
C LEU A 241 1.64 8.56 2.17
N ALA A 242 0.70 9.47 1.94
CA ALA A 242 0.56 10.13 0.64
C ALA A 242 1.81 10.96 0.32
N ASP A 243 2.34 11.69 1.31
CA ASP A 243 3.59 12.45 1.17
C ASP A 243 4.80 11.55 0.88
N ALA A 244 4.86 10.36 1.49
CA ALA A 244 5.90 9.37 1.17
C ALA A 244 5.83 8.91 -0.30
N VAL A 245 4.63 8.65 -0.81
CA VAL A 245 4.41 8.28 -2.23
C VAL A 245 4.83 9.42 -3.16
N VAL A 246 4.41 10.65 -2.85
CA VAL A 246 4.75 11.82 -3.66
C VAL A 246 6.26 12.07 -3.65
N LEU A 247 6.92 11.92 -2.51
CA LEU A 247 8.38 12.00 -2.42
C LEU A 247 9.06 10.93 -3.28
N ALA A 248 8.56 9.69 -3.24
CA ALA A 248 9.08 8.59 -4.05
C ALA A 248 9.04 8.91 -5.55
N VAL A 249 7.94 9.51 -6.02
CA VAL A 249 7.80 9.97 -7.41
C VAL A 249 8.76 11.13 -7.71
N LYS A 250 8.75 12.18 -6.87
CA LYS A 250 9.55 13.40 -7.09
C LYS A 250 11.05 13.14 -7.13
N LYS A 251 11.53 12.25 -6.28
CA LYS A 251 12.96 11.91 -6.18
C LYS A 251 13.36 10.71 -7.02
N ARG A 252 12.42 10.06 -7.71
CA ARG A 252 12.61 8.76 -8.36
C ARG A 252 13.34 7.77 -7.45
N LEU A 253 12.82 7.60 -6.24
CA LEU A 253 13.47 6.72 -5.26
C LEU A 253 13.62 5.31 -5.84
N ASN A 254 14.75 4.67 -5.54
CA ASN A 254 15.05 3.33 -6.00
C ASN A 254 15.33 2.42 -4.80
N GLY A 255 14.78 1.21 -4.82
CA GLY A 255 14.84 0.23 -3.75
C GLY A 255 13.63 0.22 -2.82
N VAL A 256 13.81 -0.37 -1.65
CA VAL A 256 12.74 -0.56 -0.66
C VAL A 256 12.86 0.47 0.46
N TYR A 257 11.71 1.00 0.91
CA TYR A 257 11.60 1.96 2.00
C TYR A 257 10.45 1.60 2.94
N ASN A 258 10.73 1.51 4.24
CA ASN A 258 9.70 1.40 5.26
C ASN A 258 9.07 2.78 5.53
N VAL A 259 7.75 2.81 5.66
CA VAL A 259 7.01 4.04 6.00
C VAL A 259 6.37 3.86 7.38
N ALA A 260 6.92 4.55 8.38
CA ALA A 260 6.48 4.41 9.77
C ALA A 260 6.58 5.75 10.52
N PRO A 261 5.72 5.97 11.52
CA PRO A 261 5.82 7.14 12.38
C PRO A 261 7.13 7.10 13.18
N ASP A 262 7.50 8.24 13.74
CA ASP A 262 8.60 8.28 14.71
C ASP A 262 8.17 7.57 16.01
N GLY A 263 8.99 6.61 16.45
CA GLY A 263 8.73 5.82 17.66
C GLY A 263 7.65 4.75 17.50
N PHE A 264 7.05 4.37 18.64
CA PHE A 264 6.02 3.34 18.74
C PHE A 264 5.08 3.65 19.90
N VAL A 265 3.82 3.20 19.82
CA VAL A 265 2.85 3.39 20.90
C VAL A 265 2.83 2.13 21.78
N PRO A 266 3.10 2.26 23.10
CA PRO A 266 2.92 1.15 24.04
C PRO A 266 1.44 0.73 24.09
N SER A 267 1.15 -0.56 24.20
CA SER A 267 -0.23 -1.09 24.15
C SER A 267 -1.10 -0.59 25.31
N SER A 268 -0.52 -0.28 26.47
CA SER A 268 -1.19 0.43 27.57
C SER A 268 -1.77 1.78 27.15
N ARG A 269 -1.06 2.52 26.28
CA ARG A 269 -1.52 3.79 25.73
C ARG A 269 -2.57 3.58 24.64
N VAL A 270 -2.38 2.63 23.73
CA VAL A 270 -3.40 2.21 22.72
C VAL A 270 -4.75 1.94 23.41
N ARG A 271 -4.74 1.20 24.52
CA ARG A 271 -5.93 0.86 25.31
C ARG A 271 -6.60 2.07 25.97
N SER A 272 -5.80 2.97 26.53
CA SER A 272 -6.29 4.23 27.12
C SER A 272 -6.95 5.12 26.08
N LEU A 273 -6.37 5.20 24.88
CA LEU A 273 -6.91 5.93 23.74
C LEU A 273 -8.20 5.27 23.20
N TRP A 274 -8.32 3.94 23.30
CA TRP A 274 -9.54 3.19 22.97
C TRP A 274 -10.66 3.27 24.03
N GLY A 275 -10.42 3.88 25.19
CA GLY A 275 -11.42 3.99 26.26
C GLY A 275 -11.77 2.66 26.94
N MET A 276 -10.88 1.65 26.90
CA MET A 276 -11.10 0.40 27.61
C MET A 276 -10.84 0.55 29.11
N ALA A 277 -11.68 -0.12 29.93
CA ALA A 277 -11.61 -0.07 31.39
C ALA A 277 -10.21 -0.47 31.93
N PRO A 278 -9.79 0.10 33.08
CA PRO A 278 -8.49 -0.17 33.68
C PRO A 278 -8.28 -1.68 33.94
N ARG A 279 -7.01 -2.12 33.92
CA ARG A 279 -6.61 -3.51 34.22
C ARG A 279 -7.19 -3.92 35.58
N LEU A 280 -8.28 -4.68 35.58
CA LEU A 280 -8.60 -5.54 36.72
C LEU A 280 -7.59 -6.68 36.64
N ARG A 281 -6.56 -6.62 37.49
CA ARG A 281 -5.67 -7.75 37.75
C ARG A 281 -6.51 -8.83 38.41
N LEU A 282 -7.12 -9.68 37.58
CA LEU A 282 -7.81 -10.88 38.05
C LEU A 282 -6.73 -11.88 38.51
N PRO A 283 -6.98 -12.64 39.59
CA PRO A 283 -6.10 -13.74 39.98
C PRO A 283 -5.86 -14.71 38.83
N ASP A 284 -4.65 -15.26 38.70
CA ASP A 284 -4.17 -15.98 37.51
C ASP A 284 -5.11 -17.11 37.04
N ARG A 285 -5.71 -17.84 37.98
CA ARG A 285 -6.69 -18.92 37.68
C ARG A 285 -7.98 -18.41 37.03
N LEU A 286 -8.40 -17.21 37.39
CA LEU A 286 -9.58 -16.53 36.83
C LEU A 286 -9.25 -15.90 35.49
N SER A 287 -8.02 -15.38 35.29
CA SER A 287 -7.58 -14.92 33.97
C SER A 287 -7.41 -16.06 32.98
N GLU A 288 -6.89 -17.22 33.39
CA GLU A 288 -6.80 -18.40 32.52
C GLU A 288 -8.20 -18.90 32.13
N SER A 289 -9.11 -19.05 33.10
CA SER A 289 -10.48 -19.49 32.81
C SER A 289 -11.28 -18.47 31.99
N LEU A 290 -11.15 -17.15 32.25
CA LEU A 290 -11.76 -16.13 31.41
C LEU A 290 -11.08 -16.03 30.04
N SER A 291 -9.77 -16.27 29.95
CA SER A 291 -9.04 -16.26 28.68
C SER A 291 -9.47 -17.45 27.83
N ASP A 292 -9.58 -18.65 28.40
CA ASP A 292 -10.06 -19.86 27.74
C ASP A 292 -11.55 -19.77 27.36
N TRP A 293 -12.38 -19.24 28.27
CA TRP A 293 -13.80 -19.00 27.97
C TRP A 293 -13.94 -17.93 26.89
N ARG A 294 -13.22 -16.81 27.01
CA ARG A 294 -13.16 -15.78 25.96
C ARG A 294 -12.53 -16.32 24.69
N TRP A 295 -11.61 -17.27 24.71
CA TRP A 295 -11.01 -17.89 23.52
C TRP A 295 -12.02 -18.79 22.80
N ARG A 296 -12.81 -19.55 23.57
CA ARG A 296 -13.93 -20.36 23.08
C ARG A 296 -15.08 -19.50 22.52
N PHE A 297 -15.25 -18.27 23.05
CA PHE A 297 -16.21 -17.28 22.57
C PHE A 297 -15.59 -16.18 21.68
N GLN A 298 -14.27 -16.22 21.43
CA GLN A 298 -13.53 -15.37 20.49
C GLN A 298 -13.77 -15.93 19.08
N ARG A 299 -15.04 -15.97 18.71
CA ARG A 299 -15.48 -15.58 17.37
C ARG A 299 -15.45 -14.05 17.27
N GLY A 300 -14.36 -13.45 17.74
CA GLY A 300 -14.10 -12.04 17.55
C GLY A 300 -13.78 -11.79 16.06
N PRO A 301 -13.98 -10.58 15.55
CA PRO A 301 -13.88 -10.26 14.13
C PRO A 301 -12.45 -10.29 13.56
N ILE A 302 -11.46 -10.85 14.27
CA ILE A 302 -10.07 -10.89 13.83
C ILE A 302 -9.91 -12.06 12.85
N PRO A 303 -9.62 -11.80 11.57
CA PRO A 303 -9.33 -12.85 10.59
C PRO A 303 -8.22 -13.78 11.12
N PRO A 304 -8.31 -15.10 10.88
CA PRO A 304 -7.36 -16.07 11.45
C PRO A 304 -5.89 -15.76 11.15
N GLY A 305 -5.59 -15.18 9.97
CA GLY A 305 -4.23 -14.76 9.59
C GLY A 305 -3.70 -13.50 10.27
N LEU A 306 -4.54 -12.71 10.97
CA LEU A 306 -4.10 -11.53 11.71
C LEU A 306 -3.56 -11.84 13.12
N ARG A 307 -3.77 -13.07 13.61
CA ARG A 307 -3.38 -13.47 14.97
C ARG A 307 -1.88 -13.26 15.28
N PRO A 308 -0.92 -13.61 14.39
CA PRO A 308 0.50 -13.38 14.66
C PRO A 308 0.83 -11.90 14.86
N TYR A 309 0.22 -11.01 14.08
CA TYR A 309 0.44 -9.56 14.12
C TYR A 309 -0.10 -8.88 15.38
N VAL A 310 -0.98 -9.56 16.13
CA VAL A 310 -1.47 -9.13 17.45
C VAL A 310 -0.64 -9.73 18.60
N ARG A 311 0.13 -10.79 18.31
CA ARG A 311 0.86 -11.57 19.32
C ARG A 311 2.36 -11.27 19.38
N SER A 312 2.96 -10.94 18.24
CA SER A 312 4.39 -10.73 18.10
C SER A 312 4.70 -9.31 17.63
N THR A 313 5.86 -8.79 18.03
CA THR A 313 6.34 -7.47 17.61
C THR A 313 6.81 -7.50 16.15
N TRP A 314 6.49 -6.44 15.42
CA TRP A 314 6.91 -6.23 14.03
C TRP A 314 7.15 -4.74 13.74
N LEU A 315 7.80 -4.06 14.70
CA LEU A 315 8.18 -2.66 14.57
C LEU A 315 9.19 -2.51 13.43
N VAL A 316 9.01 -1.48 12.60
CA VAL A 316 9.93 -1.15 11.51
C VAL A 316 10.62 0.19 11.77
N SER A 317 11.83 0.32 11.23
CA SER A 317 12.58 1.59 11.20
C SER A 317 12.15 2.42 9.99
N ASN A 318 12.02 3.74 10.14
CA ASN A 318 11.80 4.68 9.03
C ASN A 318 13.09 5.40 8.58
N GLY A 319 14.26 4.95 9.06
CA GLY A 319 15.53 5.66 8.90
C GLY A 319 15.96 5.91 7.46
N ARG A 320 15.74 4.94 6.55
CA ARG A 320 16.11 5.06 5.13
C ARG A 320 15.27 6.12 4.42
N LEU A 321 13.95 6.11 4.62
CA LEU A 321 13.06 7.11 4.02
C LEU A 321 13.28 8.52 4.62
N ARG A 322 13.61 8.59 5.92
CA ARG A 322 14.00 9.86 6.55
C ARG A 322 15.27 10.46 5.99
N ALA A 323 16.26 9.64 5.63
CA ALA A 323 17.48 10.11 4.96
C ALA A 323 17.16 10.77 3.61
N GLU A 324 16.08 10.35 2.96
CA GLU A 324 15.54 10.98 1.74
C GLU A 324 14.71 12.25 2.00
N GLY A 325 14.67 12.74 3.24
CA GLY A 325 13.99 14.00 3.58
C GLY A 325 12.49 13.87 3.85
N TRP A 326 11.96 12.65 3.96
CA TRP A 326 10.62 12.43 4.50
C TRP A 326 10.60 12.60 6.01
N ALA A 327 9.51 13.14 6.56
CA ALA A 327 9.27 13.14 8.00
C ALA A 327 7.76 13.00 8.27
N PRO A 328 7.35 12.16 9.23
CA PRO A 328 5.95 12.07 9.63
C PRO A 328 5.54 13.37 10.34
N THR A 329 4.40 13.93 9.94
CA THR A 329 3.85 15.16 10.53
C THR A 329 2.86 14.87 11.65
N VAL A 330 2.20 13.71 11.61
CA VAL A 330 1.20 13.29 12.60
C VAL A 330 1.80 12.26 13.55
N THR A 331 1.54 12.41 14.85
CA THR A 331 2.05 11.42 15.82
C THR A 331 1.27 10.11 15.72
N ASN A 332 1.92 9.01 16.09
CA ASN A 332 1.33 7.66 16.07
C ASN A 332 0.03 7.59 16.89
N GLU A 333 -0.03 8.27 18.05
CA GLU A 333 -1.24 8.37 18.88
C GLU A 333 -2.36 9.17 18.20
N GLN A 334 -2.03 10.26 17.52
CA GLN A 334 -3.01 11.08 16.81
C GLN A 334 -3.62 10.30 15.64
N ALA A 335 -2.77 9.65 14.83
CA ALA A 335 -3.23 8.78 13.74
C ALA A 335 -4.15 7.66 14.24
N PHE A 336 -3.83 7.08 15.40
CA PHE A 336 -4.67 6.07 16.05
C PHE A 336 -6.02 6.60 16.53
N VAL A 337 -6.05 7.76 17.20
CA VAL A 337 -7.30 8.37 17.68
C VAL A 337 -8.21 8.77 16.51
N GLU A 338 -7.65 9.39 15.48
CA GLU A 338 -8.40 9.82 14.30
C GLU A 338 -8.93 8.65 13.49
N GLY A 339 -8.11 7.61 13.29
CA GLY A 339 -8.47 6.41 12.54
C GLY A 339 -9.47 5.49 13.21
N THR A 340 -9.43 5.41 14.54
CA THR A 340 -10.31 4.49 15.29
C THR A 340 -11.65 5.08 15.66
N ASN A 341 -11.85 6.39 15.44
CA ASN A 341 -13.11 7.10 15.70
C ASN A 341 -13.75 6.59 17.00
N ALA A 342 -13.27 7.08 18.15
CA ALA A 342 -13.83 6.77 19.46
C ALA A 342 -15.33 7.10 19.51
N LYS A 343 -16.20 6.19 19.02
CA LYS A 343 -17.58 6.53 18.65
C LYS A 343 -18.67 5.66 19.25
N TRP A 344 -18.38 4.60 20.01
CA TRP A 344 -19.49 3.86 20.65
C TRP A 344 -19.50 4.01 22.17
N TRP A 345 -18.34 3.97 22.83
CA TRP A 345 -18.26 4.02 24.29
C TRP A 345 -18.19 5.44 24.87
N THR A 346 -17.64 6.38 24.13
CA THR A 346 -17.60 7.82 24.44
C THR A 346 -18.94 8.52 24.16
N MET A 347 -19.77 7.98 23.27
CA MET A 347 -21.10 8.52 22.93
C MET A 347 -22.22 8.09 23.90
N LEU A 348 -21.99 7.10 24.75
CA LEU A 348 -22.99 6.69 25.74
C LEU A 348 -23.07 7.70 26.87
N THR A 349 -24.28 8.19 27.12
CA THR A 349 -24.55 9.07 28.25
C THR A 349 -24.11 8.41 29.56
N PRO A 350 -23.67 9.19 30.57
CA PRO A 350 -23.25 8.65 31.86
C PRO A 350 -24.28 7.68 32.47
N LYS A 351 -25.56 7.98 32.29
CA LYS A 351 -26.69 7.13 32.71
C LYS A 351 -26.70 5.76 32.03
N ARG A 352 -26.49 5.70 30.71
CA ARG A 352 -26.48 4.45 29.95
C ARG A 352 -25.25 3.60 30.26
N LYS A 353 -24.13 4.24 30.61
CA LYS A 353 -22.94 3.55 31.16
C LYS A 353 -23.22 2.92 32.53
N GLN A 354 -23.94 3.62 33.41
CA GLN A 354 -24.37 3.09 34.70
C GLN A 354 -25.33 1.91 34.54
N GLU A 355 -26.32 1.99 33.65
CA GLU A 355 -27.28 0.91 33.40
C GLU A 355 -26.59 -0.37 32.90
N ILE A 356 -25.63 -0.25 31.97
CA ILE A 356 -24.85 -1.40 31.48
C ILE A 356 -23.95 -1.96 32.60
N SER A 357 -23.33 -1.09 33.40
CA SER A 357 -22.50 -1.52 34.54
C SER A 357 -23.32 -2.27 35.58
N LEU A 358 -24.54 -1.80 35.88
CA LEU A 358 -25.50 -2.49 36.74
C LEU A 358 -25.91 -3.85 36.16
N GLY A 359 -26.23 -3.90 34.87
CA GLY A 359 -26.56 -5.16 34.20
C GLY A 359 -25.43 -6.20 34.29
N VAL A 360 -24.19 -5.78 34.07
CA VAL A 360 -23.00 -6.66 34.20
C VAL A 360 -22.81 -7.12 35.65
N MET A 361 -22.98 -6.23 36.63
CA MET A 361 -22.89 -6.58 38.05
C MET A 361 -23.98 -7.57 38.47
N SER A 362 -25.22 -7.39 38.00
CA SER A 362 -26.32 -8.31 38.29
C SER A 362 -26.05 -9.70 37.72
N VAL A 363 -25.55 -9.79 36.48
CA VAL A 363 -25.18 -11.08 35.86
C VAL A 363 -24.02 -11.74 36.62
N ALA A 364 -23.02 -10.97 37.07
CA ALA A 364 -21.92 -11.49 37.86
C ALA A 364 -22.38 -12.06 39.22
N VAL A 365 -23.29 -11.35 39.91
CA VAL A 365 -23.87 -11.84 41.18
C VAL A 365 -24.66 -13.13 40.96
N ILE A 366 -25.49 -13.20 39.90
CA ILE A 366 -26.25 -14.40 39.57
C ILE A 366 -25.31 -15.59 39.29
N MET A 367 -24.23 -15.36 38.54
CA MET A 367 -23.22 -16.39 38.27
C MET A 367 -22.55 -16.90 39.55
N ILE A 368 -22.20 -16.01 40.49
CA ILE A 368 -21.63 -16.37 41.80
C ILE A 368 -22.62 -17.21 42.62
N VAL A 369 -23.89 -16.79 42.68
CA VAL A 369 -24.93 -17.52 43.40
C VAL A 369 -25.15 -18.91 42.80
N VAL A 370 -25.24 -19.01 41.47
CA VAL A 370 -25.42 -20.29 40.77
C VAL A 370 -24.22 -21.21 40.99
N THR A 371 -22.99 -20.69 40.98
CA THR A 371 -21.79 -21.50 41.27
C THR A 371 -21.73 -21.96 42.72
N ALA A 372 -22.09 -21.11 43.69
CA ALA A 372 -22.18 -21.49 45.09
C ALA A 372 -23.25 -22.56 45.35
N LEU A 373 -24.43 -22.43 44.72
CA LEU A 373 -25.49 -23.44 44.81
C LEU A 373 -25.09 -24.77 44.18
N ARG A 374 -24.35 -24.73 43.05
CA ARG A 374 -23.80 -25.93 42.42
C ARG A 374 -22.72 -26.59 43.28
N SER A 375 -21.88 -25.82 43.99
CA SER A 375 -20.88 -26.40 44.90
C SER A 375 -21.53 -27.01 46.13
N LEU A 376 -22.54 -26.35 46.71
CA LEU A 376 -23.32 -26.84 47.85
C LEU A 376 -24.08 -28.13 47.50
N SER A 377 -24.77 -28.18 46.37
CA SER A 377 -25.47 -29.40 45.94
C SER A 377 -24.52 -30.56 45.64
N LYS A 378 -23.31 -30.27 45.14
CA LYS A 378 -22.27 -31.29 44.92
C LYS A 378 -21.69 -31.82 46.24
N TYR A 379 -21.51 -30.95 47.24
CA TYR A 379 -21.08 -31.34 48.59
C TYR A 379 -22.12 -32.21 49.30
N GLN A 380 -23.41 -31.87 49.17
CA GLN A 380 -24.51 -32.65 49.75
C GLN A 380 -24.71 -34.03 49.13
N ARG A 381 -24.29 -34.25 47.87
CA ARG A 381 -24.34 -35.57 47.21
C ARG A 381 -23.16 -36.48 47.54
N GLN A 382 -22.12 -35.95 48.20
CA GLN A 382 -20.93 -36.69 48.62
C GLN A 382 -20.95 -37.09 50.10
N ARG A 383 -21.92 -36.58 50.87
CA ARG A 383 -22.35 -37.13 52.15
C ARG A 383 -23.52 -38.06 51.92
#